data_AF-A0A8S3ILM6-F1
#
_entry.id   AF-A0A8S3ILM6-F1
#
_cell.length_a   1.000
_cell.length_b   1.000
_cell.length_c   1.000
_cell.angle_alpha   90.00
_cell.angle_beta   90.00
_cell.angle_gamma   90.00
#
_symmetry.space_group_name_H-M   'P 1'
#
loop_
_entity.id
_entity.type
_entity.pdbx_description
1 polymer ?
#
loop_
_entity_poly.entity_id
_entity_poly.type
_entity_poly.pdbx_seq_one_letter_code
_entity_poly.pdbx_strand_id
1 'polypeptide(L)'
;MRSATAKEIYRALKNNENCPQRMVVFFREIEDISCLEPELKSKFTDQKSNSTESNDLETQTLLDEMKTYIRSILPEENIFTYKVKWKDESSKREYLKKFLAKFYEVIKEQIDYYIKQCRPKDALYDEALQHAIQCKLFNKNYCPRDDLMQKIKDYVLSDASGPPCTIYGESGTGKSSIMAQIAIE
;
A
#
# COMPACT_ATOMS: atom_id res chain seq x y z
N MET A 1 -24.16 3.88 17.21
CA MET A 1 -23.54 2.70 16.51
C MET A 1 -22.32 3.17 15.71
N ARG A 2 -21.14 2.53 15.80
CA ARG A 2 -19.92 2.98 15.09
C ARG A 2 -20.03 2.86 13.57
N SER A 3 -19.48 3.83 12.84
CA SER A 3 -19.40 3.84 11.38
C SER A 3 -18.53 2.70 10.83
N ALA A 4 -18.71 2.35 9.55
CA ALA A 4 -17.90 1.32 8.88
C ALA A 4 -16.41 1.68 8.92
N THR A 5 -16.07 2.93 8.58
CA THR A 5 -14.69 3.45 8.63
C THR A 5 -14.09 3.36 10.03
N ALA A 6 -14.85 3.70 11.09
CA ALA A 6 -14.37 3.55 12.45
C ALA A 6 -14.05 2.09 12.77
N LYS A 7 -14.92 1.15 12.39
CA LYS A 7 -14.68 -0.29 12.60
C LYS A 7 -13.44 -0.78 11.85
N GLU A 8 -13.21 -0.32 10.62
CA GLU A 8 -12.01 -0.65 9.84
C GLU A 8 -10.73 -0.15 10.51
N ILE A 9 -10.73 1.11 10.97
CA ILE A 9 -9.60 1.69 11.71
C ILE A 9 -9.32 0.88 12.98
N TYR A 10 -10.35 0.59 13.78
CA TYR A 10 -10.20 -0.22 14.99
C TYR A 10 -9.62 -1.61 14.71
N ARG A 11 -10.08 -2.28 13.64
CA ARG A 11 -9.54 -3.58 13.23
C ARG A 11 -8.08 -3.49 12.79
N ALA A 12 -7.74 -2.45 12.01
CA ALA A 12 -6.38 -2.23 11.53
C ALA A 12 -5.40 -2.01 12.69
N LEU A 13 -5.81 -1.23 13.71
CA LEU A 13 -5.00 -0.97 14.91
C LEU A 13 -4.90 -2.20 15.81
N LYS A 14 -6.01 -2.93 16.02
CA LYS A 14 -6.04 -4.08 16.94
C LYS A 14 -5.27 -5.30 16.42
N ASN A 15 -5.29 -5.54 15.12
CA ASN A 15 -4.75 -6.78 14.53
C ASN A 15 -3.30 -6.64 14.01
N ASN A 16 -2.67 -5.46 14.12
CA ASN A 16 -1.30 -5.26 13.66
C ASN A 16 -0.34 -5.04 14.85
N GLU A 17 0.49 -6.04 15.14
CA GLU A 17 1.53 -5.93 16.16
C GLU A 17 2.59 -4.87 15.81
N ASN A 18 2.84 -4.64 14.52
CA ASN A 18 3.79 -3.62 14.03
C ASN A 18 3.13 -2.27 13.72
N CYS A 19 1.92 -2.01 14.24
CA CYS A 19 1.17 -0.78 14.01
C CYS A 19 1.99 0.51 14.27
N PRO A 20 2.77 0.61 15.38
CA PRO A 20 3.59 1.80 15.66
C PRO A 20 4.64 2.14 14.61
N GLN A 21 5.08 1.19 13.79
CA GLN A 21 6.15 1.40 12.81
C GLN A 21 5.60 1.65 11.40
N ARG A 22 4.33 1.33 11.17
CA ARG A 22 3.74 1.20 9.84
C ARG A 22 2.57 2.13 9.60
N MET A 23 2.05 2.75 10.66
CA MET A 23 0.87 3.60 10.58
C MET A 23 1.19 5.01 11.02
N VAL A 24 0.68 5.96 10.23
CA VAL A 24 0.76 7.39 10.47
C VAL A 24 -0.65 7.95 10.36
N VAL A 25 -1.00 8.89 11.24
CA VAL A 25 -2.32 9.51 11.25
C VAL A 25 -2.19 11.03 11.18
N PHE A 26 -3.04 11.62 10.34
CA PHE A 26 -3.16 13.06 10.18
C PHE A 26 -4.54 13.50 10.67
N PHE A 27 -4.57 14.30 11.74
CA PHE A 27 -5.77 14.92 12.27
C PHE A 27 -5.89 16.36 11.75
N ARG A 28 -7.12 16.73 11.38
CA ARG A 28 -7.50 18.12 11.11
C ARG A 28 -8.53 18.56 12.14
N GLU A 29 -8.24 19.65 12.83
CA GLU A 29 -9.11 20.28 13.80
C GLU A 29 -9.55 21.64 13.25
N ILE A 30 -10.85 21.80 12.99
CA ILE A 30 -11.42 23.06 12.48
C ILE A 30 -11.83 23.90 13.68
N GLU A 31 -11.09 24.96 13.98
CA GLU A 31 -11.27 25.75 15.20
C GLU A 31 -12.57 26.57 15.19
N ASP A 32 -12.94 27.08 14.02
CA ASP A 32 -14.08 27.97 13.80
C ASP A 32 -15.31 27.21 13.28
N ILE A 33 -15.38 25.89 13.50
CA ILE A 33 -16.46 25.02 12.99
C ILE A 33 -17.85 25.47 13.44
N SER A 34 -17.95 25.99 14.67
CA SER A 34 -19.19 26.52 15.24
C SER A 34 -19.65 27.80 14.56
N CYS A 35 -18.70 28.59 14.06
CA CYS A 35 -18.94 29.86 13.39
C CYS A 35 -19.24 29.71 11.90
N LEU A 36 -19.00 28.55 11.28
CA LEU A 36 -19.23 28.32 9.84
C LEU A 36 -20.71 28.47 9.45
N GLU A 37 -20.93 28.88 8.20
CA GLU A 37 -22.26 28.91 7.60
C GLU A 37 -22.90 27.51 7.63
N PRO A 38 -24.22 27.38 7.84
CA PRO A 38 -24.89 26.08 8.02
C PRO A 38 -24.61 25.07 6.90
N GLU A 39 -24.59 25.53 5.64
CA GLU A 39 -24.29 24.70 4.46
C GLU A 39 -22.87 24.12 4.46
N LEU A 40 -21.92 24.85 5.03
CA LEU A 40 -20.53 24.43 5.10
C LEU A 40 -20.28 23.58 6.35
N LYS A 41 -20.94 23.95 7.46
CA LYS A 41 -20.90 23.22 8.73
C LYS A 41 -21.43 21.80 8.59
N SER A 42 -22.54 21.60 7.87
CA SER A 42 -23.13 20.29 7.62
C SER A 42 -22.20 19.32 6.86
N LYS A 43 -21.20 19.82 6.13
CA LYS A 43 -20.18 18.98 5.49
C LYS A 43 -19.15 18.40 6.45
N PHE A 44 -19.06 18.93 7.67
CA PHE A 44 -18.07 18.55 8.68
C PHE A 44 -18.66 17.99 9.96
N THR A 45 -19.98 18.10 10.15
CA THR A 45 -20.68 17.63 11.35
C THR A 45 -21.94 16.87 10.98
N ASP A 46 -22.17 15.74 11.64
CA ASP A 46 -23.43 15.02 11.56
C ASP A 46 -24.55 15.82 12.26
N GLN A 47 -25.59 16.16 11.48
CA GLN A 47 -26.78 16.86 11.96
C GLN A 47 -27.94 15.88 12.11
N LYS A 48 -28.69 15.98 13.22
CA LYS A 48 -29.95 15.23 13.38
C LYS A 48 -31.01 15.85 12.47
N SER A 49 -31.72 15.00 11.72
CA SER A 49 -32.71 15.44 10.72
C SER A 49 -33.92 16.19 11.29
N ASN A 50 -34.14 16.18 12.62
CA ASN A 50 -35.40 16.60 13.23
C ASN A 50 -35.28 17.70 14.30
N SER A 51 -34.14 18.36 14.46
CA SER A 51 -34.02 19.46 15.43
C SER A 51 -33.11 20.57 14.93
N THR A 52 -33.61 21.80 15.01
CA THR A 52 -32.91 23.06 14.71
C THR A 52 -31.70 23.31 15.63
N GLU A 53 -31.49 22.44 16.62
CA GLU A 53 -30.39 22.52 17.57
C GLU A 53 -29.68 21.18 17.77
N SER A 54 -28.38 21.32 17.98
CA SER A 54 -27.38 20.36 18.46
C SER A 54 -26.87 19.32 17.45
N ASN A 55 -25.56 19.40 17.19
CA ASN A 55 -24.75 18.32 16.64
C ASN A 55 -25.10 16.99 17.32
N ASP A 56 -25.00 15.87 16.59
CA ASP A 56 -25.22 14.58 17.23
C ASP A 56 -24.13 14.28 18.28
N LEU A 57 -24.49 14.49 19.56
CA LEU A 57 -23.61 14.30 20.71
C LEU A 57 -23.06 12.86 20.79
N GLU A 58 -23.85 11.86 20.38
CA GLU A 58 -23.40 10.46 20.34
C GLU A 58 -22.23 10.32 19.35
N THR A 59 -22.38 10.86 18.15
CA THR A 59 -21.36 10.76 17.10
C THR A 59 -20.09 11.54 17.45
N GLN A 60 -20.21 12.72 18.06
CA GLN A 60 -19.06 13.47 18.58
C GLN A 60 -18.30 12.66 19.64
N THR A 61 -19.03 12.06 20.59
CA THR A 61 -18.44 11.22 21.65
C THR A 61 -17.69 10.02 21.06
N LEU A 62 -18.30 9.30 20.12
CA LEU A 62 -17.68 8.15 19.45
C LEU A 62 -16.42 8.53 18.66
N LEU A 63 -16.42 9.72 18.05
CA LEU A 63 -15.29 10.23 17.28
C LEU A 63 -14.11 10.62 18.20
N ASP A 64 -14.39 11.22 19.36
CA ASP A 64 -13.38 11.58 20.35
C ASP A 64 -12.80 10.36 21.07
N GLU A 65 -13.63 9.35 21.38
CA GLU A 65 -13.15 8.04 21.85
C GLU A 65 -12.17 7.41 20.86
N MET A 66 -12.51 7.43 19.57
CA MET A 66 -11.65 6.87 18.52
C MET A 66 -10.33 7.63 18.40
N LYS A 67 -10.35 8.97 18.41
CA LYS A 67 -9.12 9.78 18.40
C LYS A 67 -8.23 9.48 19.61
N THR A 68 -8.83 9.37 20.79
CA THR A 68 -8.12 9.05 22.03
C THR A 68 -7.50 7.67 21.95
N TYR A 69 -8.23 6.68 21.43
CA TYR A 69 -7.72 5.33 21.22
C TYR A 69 -6.53 5.30 20.25
N ILE A 70 -6.62 6.00 19.11
CA ILE A 70 -5.50 6.11 18.15
C ILE A 70 -4.26 6.69 18.83
N ARG A 71 -4.42 7.78 19.59
CA ARG A 71 -3.33 8.43 20.33
C ARG A 71 -2.71 7.56 21.43
N SER A 72 -3.47 6.60 21.97
CA SER A 72 -2.96 5.65 22.96
C SER A 72 -2.13 4.50 22.36
N ILE A 73 -2.24 4.28 21.05
CA ILE A 73 -1.58 3.16 20.34
C ILE A 73 -0.36 3.63 19.54
N LEU A 74 -0.50 4.77 18.84
CA LEU A 74 0.56 5.26 17.97
C LEU A 74 1.54 6.14 18.74
N PRO A 75 2.84 6.08 18.39
CA PRO A 75 3.83 7.01 18.95
C PRO A 75 3.55 8.43 18.47
N GLU A 76 3.91 9.42 19.28
CA GLU A 76 3.64 10.83 18.96
C GLU A 76 4.25 11.27 17.63
N GLU A 77 5.41 10.70 17.24
CA GLU A 77 6.06 11.03 15.96
C GLU A 77 5.21 10.68 14.74
N ASN A 78 4.27 9.74 14.88
CA ASN A 78 3.37 9.29 13.81
C ASN A 78 2.00 9.99 13.84
N ILE A 79 1.82 10.98 14.71
CA ILE A 79 0.56 11.69 14.87
C ILE A 79 0.75 13.16 14.51
N PHE A 80 0.14 13.58 13.40
CA PHE A 80 0.21 14.94 12.92
C PHE A 80 -1.14 15.64 13.10
N THR A 81 -1.22 16.63 13.98
CA THR A 81 -2.46 17.41 14.20
C THR A 81 -2.33 18.81 13.61
N TYR A 82 -3.28 19.19 12.75
CA TYR A 82 -3.35 20.50 12.13
C TYR A 82 -4.60 21.24 12.58
N LYS A 83 -4.40 22.39 13.22
CA LYS A 83 -5.48 23.31 13.55
C LYS A 83 -5.65 24.31 12.41
N VAL A 84 -6.88 24.50 11.94
CA VAL A 84 -7.18 25.36 10.80
C VAL A 84 -8.43 26.20 11.07
N LYS A 85 -8.36 27.47 10.68
CA LYS A 85 -9.54 28.34 10.61
C LYS A 85 -10.11 28.26 9.21
N TRP A 86 -11.25 27.60 9.08
CA TRP A 86 -11.83 27.27 7.79
C TRP A 86 -12.58 28.45 7.15
N LYS A 87 -12.91 29.53 7.86
CA LYS A 87 -13.37 30.77 7.20
C LYS A 87 -12.25 31.52 6.49
N ASP A 88 -11.01 31.37 6.96
CA ASP A 88 -9.87 32.11 6.45
C ASP A 88 -9.18 31.35 5.31
N GLU A 89 -9.32 31.86 4.09
CA GLU A 89 -8.70 31.30 2.88
C GLU A 89 -7.16 31.29 2.92
N SER A 90 -6.53 32.18 3.70
CA SER A 90 -5.09 32.17 3.88
C SER A 90 -4.66 31.02 4.79
N SER A 91 -5.33 30.86 5.94
CA SER A 91 -5.14 29.74 6.87
C SER A 91 -5.35 28.38 6.19
N LYS A 92 -6.42 28.23 5.39
CA LYS A 92 -6.69 27.02 4.60
C LYS A 92 -5.57 26.67 3.63
N ARG A 93 -5.09 27.65 2.86
CA ARG A 93 -4.01 27.44 1.88
C ARG A 93 -2.71 27.09 2.55
N GLU A 94 -2.38 27.75 3.66
CA GLU A 94 -1.19 27.45 4.44
C GLU A 94 -1.26 26.03 5.04
N TYR A 95 -2.40 25.66 5.62
CA TYR A 95 -2.66 24.30 6.11
C TYR A 95 -2.44 23.26 5.01
N LEU A 96 -3.06 23.43 3.85
CA LEU A 96 -2.94 22.48 2.73
C LEU A 96 -1.50 22.35 2.28
N LYS A 97 -0.77 23.46 2.17
CA LYS A 97 0.65 23.44 1.78
C LYS A 97 1.50 22.65 2.79
N LYS A 98 1.32 22.90 4.09
CA LYS A 98 2.05 22.19 5.16
C LYS A 98 1.69 20.71 5.19
N PHE A 99 0.40 20.39 5.15
CA PHE A 99 -0.10 19.02 5.13
C PHE A 99 0.45 18.24 3.95
N LEU A 100 0.36 18.78 2.73
CA LEU A 100 0.81 18.08 1.51
C LEU A 100 2.32 17.84 1.52
N ALA A 101 3.11 18.83 1.96
CA ALA A 101 4.56 18.67 2.07
C ALA A 101 4.91 17.55 3.07
N LYS A 102 4.31 17.59 4.26
CA LYS A 102 4.61 16.59 5.29
C LYS A 102 4.08 15.20 4.94
N PHE A 103 2.89 15.13 4.33
CA PHE A 103 2.32 13.87 3.85
C PHE A 103 3.25 13.21 2.82
N TYR A 104 3.73 13.98 1.84
CA TYR A 104 4.64 13.47 0.82
C TYR A 104 5.96 12.96 1.43
N GLU A 105 6.56 13.75 2.32
CA GLU A 105 7.78 13.39 3.04
C GLU A 105 7.62 12.06 3.79
N VAL A 106 6.58 11.94 4.63
CA VAL A 106 6.36 10.76 5.47
C VAL A 106 6.06 9.51 4.65
N ILE A 107 5.23 9.62 3.61
CA ILE A 107 4.92 8.47 2.75
C ILE A 107 6.18 8.02 2.00
N LYS A 108 6.99 8.96 1.51
CA LYS A 108 8.26 8.62 0.85
C LYS A 108 9.21 7.89 1.81
N GLU A 109 9.38 8.40 3.03
CA GLU A 109 10.21 7.77 4.05
C GLU A 109 9.74 6.36 4.40
N GLN A 110 8.42 6.14 4.51
CA GLN A 110 7.88 4.81 4.74
C GLN A 110 8.17 3.87 3.58
N ILE A 111 7.97 4.31 2.34
CA ILE A 111 8.29 3.50 1.14
C ILE A 111 9.78 3.15 1.12
N ASP A 112 10.66 4.12 1.34
CA ASP A 112 12.11 3.92 1.37
C ASP A 112 12.53 2.94 2.47
N TYR A 113 11.90 3.02 3.65
CA TYR A 113 12.09 2.07 4.74
C TYR A 113 11.69 0.65 4.33
N TYR A 114 10.51 0.48 3.73
CA TYR A 114 10.05 -0.83 3.28
C TYR A 114 10.91 -1.41 2.17
N ILE A 115 11.33 -0.62 1.19
CA ILE A 115 12.24 -1.08 0.14
C ILE A 115 13.53 -1.60 0.76
N LYS A 116 14.11 -0.90 1.74
CA LYS A 116 15.32 -1.36 2.44
C LYS A 116 15.12 -2.66 3.22
N GLN A 117 13.94 -2.87 3.80
CA GLN A 117 13.63 -4.08 4.57
C GLN A 117 13.29 -5.28 3.67
N CYS A 118 12.59 -5.04 2.56
CA CYS A 118 12.13 -6.09 1.67
C CYS A 118 13.12 -6.44 0.57
N ARG A 119 14.12 -5.59 0.28
CA ARG A 119 15.13 -5.88 -0.72
C ARG A 119 16.07 -6.98 -0.19
N PRO A 120 16.11 -8.15 -0.84
CA PRO A 120 17.08 -9.17 -0.50
C PRO A 120 18.48 -8.61 -0.75
N LYS A 121 19.41 -8.82 0.19
CA LYS A 121 20.76 -8.25 0.15
C LYS A 121 21.64 -8.87 -0.95
N ASP A 122 21.14 -9.90 -1.63
CA ASP A 122 21.89 -10.69 -2.59
C ASP A 122 21.40 -10.40 -4.01
N ALA A 123 22.29 -9.83 -4.84
CA ALA A 123 22.00 -9.52 -6.23
C ALA A 123 21.64 -10.79 -7.04
N LEU A 124 22.19 -11.94 -6.63
CA LEU A 124 21.88 -13.24 -7.24
C LEU A 124 20.42 -13.65 -6.98
N TYR A 125 19.89 -13.33 -5.79
CA TYR A 125 18.50 -13.63 -5.45
C TYR A 125 17.53 -12.76 -6.23
N ASP A 126 17.81 -11.46 -6.36
CA ASP A 126 17.02 -10.54 -7.18
C ASP A 126 16.99 -11.00 -8.64
N GLU A 127 18.15 -11.40 -9.18
CA GLU A 127 18.27 -11.95 -10.53
C GLU A 127 17.46 -13.24 -10.69
N ALA A 128 17.65 -14.22 -9.79
CA ALA A 128 16.93 -15.49 -9.83
C ALA A 128 15.40 -15.30 -9.75
N LEU A 129 14.95 -14.36 -8.90
CA LEU A 129 13.54 -14.03 -8.75
C LEU A 129 12.97 -13.36 -10.01
N GLN A 130 13.71 -12.45 -10.64
CA GLN A 130 13.31 -11.84 -11.91
C GLN A 130 13.20 -12.88 -13.03
N HIS A 131 14.19 -13.78 -13.15
CA HIS A 131 14.14 -14.89 -14.12
C HIS A 131 12.95 -15.81 -13.88
N ALA A 132 12.67 -16.17 -12.62
CA ALA A 132 11.52 -17.01 -12.28
C ALA A 132 10.17 -16.36 -12.64
N ILE A 133 10.01 -15.04 -12.40
CA ILE A 133 8.81 -14.28 -12.79
C ILE A 133 8.67 -14.28 -14.32
N GLN A 134 9.75 -14.03 -15.04
CA GLN A 134 9.74 -14.04 -16.51
C GLN A 134 9.36 -15.41 -17.05
N CYS A 135 9.93 -16.49 -16.51
CA CYS A 135 9.59 -17.85 -16.91
C CYS A 135 8.09 -18.11 -16.75
N LYS A 136 7.50 -17.70 -15.62
CA LYS A 136 6.06 -17.82 -15.37
C LYS A 136 5.20 -17.03 -16.37
N LEU A 137 5.67 -15.88 -16.83
CA LEU A 137 4.97 -15.08 -17.85
C LEU A 137 5.00 -15.75 -19.23
N PHE A 138 6.14 -16.34 -19.61
CA PHE A 138 6.30 -17.02 -20.89
C PHE A 138 5.51 -18.33 -21.00
N ASN A 139 5.14 -18.94 -19.87
CA ASN A 139 4.39 -20.20 -19.84
C ASN A 139 2.87 -20.05 -19.82
N LYS A 140 2.33 -18.82 -19.81
CA LYS A 140 0.87 -18.60 -19.80
C LYS A 140 0.13 -19.18 -21.01
N ASN A 141 0.80 -19.29 -22.16
CA ASN A 141 0.24 -19.80 -23.42
C ASN A 141 1.07 -20.94 -24.01
N TYR A 142 1.78 -21.70 -23.16
CA TYR A 142 2.65 -22.79 -23.61
C TYR A 142 1.84 -24.05 -23.97
N CYS A 143 2.28 -24.74 -25.02
CA CYS A 143 1.75 -26.04 -25.43
C CYS A 143 2.88 -27.09 -25.24
N PRO A 144 2.66 -28.16 -24.45
CA PRO A 144 3.70 -29.15 -24.13
C PRO A 144 4.31 -29.83 -25.36
N ARG A 145 5.62 -30.02 -25.32
CA ARG A 145 6.38 -30.82 -26.29
C ARG A 145 7.33 -31.76 -25.56
N ASP A 146 6.76 -32.78 -24.92
CA ASP A 146 7.45 -33.65 -23.96
C ASP A 146 8.73 -34.29 -24.51
N ASP A 147 8.73 -34.74 -25.77
CA ASP A 147 9.90 -35.35 -26.42
C ASP A 147 11.10 -34.39 -26.55
N LEU A 148 10.82 -33.11 -26.79
CA LEU A 148 11.86 -32.08 -26.90
C LEU A 148 12.34 -31.67 -25.50
N MET A 149 11.43 -31.64 -24.53
CA MET A 149 11.76 -31.28 -23.15
C MET A 149 12.68 -32.30 -22.49
N GLN A 150 12.38 -33.58 -22.70
CA GLN A 150 13.22 -34.65 -22.18
C GLN A 150 14.65 -34.57 -22.72
N LYS A 151 14.82 -34.34 -24.03
CA LYS A 151 16.15 -34.21 -24.65
C LYS A 151 16.98 -33.04 -24.09
N ILE A 152 16.34 -31.91 -23.84
CA ILE A 152 17.05 -30.74 -23.29
C ILE A 152 17.37 -30.99 -21.80
N LYS A 153 16.45 -31.59 -21.05
CA LYS A 153 16.66 -31.96 -19.64
C LYS A 153 17.81 -32.96 -19.48
N ASP A 154 17.83 -34.01 -20.28
CA ASP A 154 18.89 -35.02 -20.29
C ASP A 154 20.25 -34.38 -20.64
N TYR A 155 20.27 -33.40 -21.55
CA TYR A 155 21.48 -32.66 -21.89
C TYR A 155 21.97 -31.78 -20.72
N VAL A 156 21.08 -30.99 -20.09
CA VAL A 156 21.43 -30.08 -18.98
C VAL A 156 21.90 -30.84 -17.75
N LEU A 157 21.31 -32.01 -17.49
CA LEU A 157 21.68 -32.88 -16.36
C LEU A 157 22.91 -33.76 -16.65
N SER A 158 23.37 -33.83 -17.90
CA SER A 158 24.57 -34.59 -18.23
C SER A 158 25.82 -33.85 -17.74
N ASP A 159 26.76 -34.57 -17.15
CA ASP A 159 28.09 -34.04 -16.74
C ASP A 159 29.00 -33.69 -17.95
N ALA A 160 28.43 -33.53 -19.14
CA ALA A 160 29.18 -33.36 -20.36
C ALA A 160 29.81 -31.96 -20.45
N SER A 161 31.14 -31.91 -20.47
CA SER A 161 31.95 -30.74 -20.88
C SER A 161 31.85 -30.52 -22.41
N GLY A 162 30.63 -30.48 -22.94
CA GLY A 162 30.32 -30.33 -24.36
C GLY A 162 30.06 -28.88 -24.79
N PRO A 163 29.88 -28.64 -26.11
CA PRO A 163 29.50 -27.33 -26.63
C PRO A 163 28.06 -26.97 -26.19
N PRO A 164 27.74 -25.69 -25.98
CA PRO A 164 26.47 -25.26 -25.38
C PRO A 164 25.23 -25.74 -26.17
N CYS A 165 24.18 -26.13 -25.43
CA CYS A 165 22.89 -26.51 -26.02
C CYS A 165 22.33 -25.36 -26.86
N THR A 166 22.06 -25.61 -28.14
CA THR A 166 21.53 -24.59 -29.05
C THR A 166 20.12 -24.97 -29.51
N ILE A 167 19.13 -24.14 -29.18
CA ILE A 167 17.75 -24.27 -29.65
C ILE A 167 17.55 -23.30 -30.82
N TYR A 168 17.26 -23.83 -32.00
CA TYR A 168 17.07 -23.03 -33.22
C TYR A 168 15.70 -23.29 -33.86
N GLY A 169 15.24 -22.33 -34.66
CA GLY A 169 13.93 -22.33 -35.31
C GLY A 169 13.49 -20.92 -35.70
N GLU A 170 12.48 -20.79 -36.55
CA GLU A 170 11.98 -19.48 -37.03
C GLU A 170 11.53 -18.57 -35.87
N SER A 171 11.50 -17.25 -36.10
CA SER A 171 11.03 -16.31 -35.08
C SER A 171 9.57 -16.61 -34.69
N GLY A 172 9.23 -16.48 -33.41
CA GLY A 172 7.88 -16.76 -32.91
C GLY A 172 7.53 -18.24 -32.68
N THR A 173 8.43 -19.18 -32.97
CA THR A 173 8.21 -20.64 -32.77
C THR A 173 8.22 -21.11 -31.31
N GLY A 174 8.34 -20.19 -30.34
CA GLY A 174 8.25 -20.52 -28.90
C GLY A 174 9.55 -20.97 -28.23
N LYS A 175 10.73 -20.75 -28.84
CA LYS A 175 12.04 -21.12 -28.27
C LYS A 175 12.25 -20.60 -26.84
N SER A 176 11.91 -19.33 -26.58
CA SER A 176 12.02 -18.72 -25.25
C SER A 176 11.03 -19.31 -24.25
N SER A 177 9.82 -19.68 -24.68
CA SER A 177 8.84 -20.37 -23.83
C SER A 177 9.27 -21.79 -23.47
N ILE A 178 9.93 -22.50 -24.39
CA ILE A 178 10.52 -23.82 -24.13
C ILE A 178 11.61 -23.73 -23.06
N MET A 179 12.51 -22.75 -23.15
CA MET A 179 13.53 -22.51 -22.11
C MET A 179 12.91 -22.12 -20.75
N ALA A 180 11.89 -21.27 -20.78
CA ALA A 180 11.15 -20.88 -19.58
C ALA A 180 10.45 -22.06 -18.89
N GLN A 181 9.93 -23.02 -19.64
CA GLN A 181 9.29 -24.23 -19.09
C GLN A 181 10.32 -25.13 -18.40
N ILE A 182 11.49 -25.37 -19.02
CA ILE A 182 12.55 -26.19 -18.41
C ILE A 182 13.04 -25.58 -17.10
N ALA A 183 13.16 -24.26 -17.02
CA ALA A 183 13.65 -23.59 -15.82
C ALA A 183 12.67 -23.68 -14.63
N ILE A 184 11.39 -24.03 -14.86
CA ILE A 184 10.37 -24.18 -13.82
C ILE A 184 10.22 -25.64 -13.36
N GLU A 185 10.47 -26.61 -14.26
CA GLU A 185 10.34 -28.06 -14.01
C GLU A 185 11.57 -28.72 -13.38
#